data_AF-A0A962QBY9-F1
#
_entry.id   AF-A0A962QBY9-F1
#
_cell.length_a   1.000
_cell.length_b   1.000
_cell.length_c   1.000
_cell.angle_alpha   90.00
_cell.angle_beta   90.00
_cell.angle_gamma   90.00
#
_symmetry.space_group_name_H-M   'P 1'
#
loop_
_entity.id
_entity.type
_entity.pdbx_description
1 polymer ?
#
loop_
_entity_poly.entity_id
_entity_poly.type
_entity_poly.pdbx_seq_one_letter_code
_entity_poly.pdbx_strand_id
1 'polypeptide(L)'
;SVDASCWIASLNGDCIAVNKKYMDTLQVSLEDCLGYGWVKMVAPGQDYISKWNNHIREASLASFESVFRGRAGKGIKTFRSSVRPWLDHDFSHLGYIGVLHEIKGEPDFVTHLRRATNGG
;
A
#
# COMPACT_ATOMS: atom_id res chain seq x y z
N SER A 1 -18.37 4.48 -8.98
CA SER A 1 -16.90 4.29 -9.00
C SER A 1 -16.45 3.79 -7.64
N VAL A 2 -15.33 3.07 -7.56
CA VAL A 2 -14.73 2.69 -6.28
C VAL A 2 -14.02 3.91 -5.71
N ASP A 3 -14.39 4.37 -4.50
CA ASP A 3 -13.75 5.50 -3.82
C ASP A 3 -12.55 5.06 -2.96
N ALA A 4 -11.70 4.22 -3.54
CA ALA A 4 -10.48 3.74 -2.92
C ALA A 4 -9.36 3.70 -3.97
N SER A 5 -8.12 3.97 -3.57
CA SER A 5 -6.96 3.89 -4.47
C SER A 5 -6.50 2.44 -4.55
N CYS A 6 -6.84 1.76 -5.63
CA CYS A 6 -6.61 0.33 -5.76
C CYS A 6 -5.51 0.03 -6.77
N TRP A 7 -4.80 -1.07 -6.52
CA TRP A 7 -3.76 -1.61 -7.40
C TRP A 7 -3.81 -3.13 -7.41
N ILE A 8 -3.30 -3.73 -8.50
CA ILE A 8 -3.14 -5.17 -8.67
C ILE A 8 -1.69 -5.43 -9.07
N ALA A 9 -1.11 -6.49 -8.51
CA ALA A 9 0.20 -6.98 -8.88
C ALA A 9 0.17 -8.46 -9.28
N SER A 10 1.09 -8.85 -10.16
CA SER A 10 1.33 -10.24 -10.53
C SER A 10 1.97 -11.01 -9.37
N LEU A 11 2.06 -12.33 -9.49
CA LEU A 11 2.82 -13.19 -8.57
C LEU A 11 4.31 -12.80 -8.45
N ASN A 12 4.88 -12.20 -9.50
CA ASN A 12 6.27 -11.73 -9.49
C ASN A 12 6.44 -10.38 -8.81
N GLY A 13 5.34 -9.75 -8.37
CA GLY A 13 5.35 -8.46 -7.69
C GLY A 13 5.26 -7.25 -8.61
N ASP A 14 5.09 -7.46 -9.92
CA ASP A 14 4.89 -6.38 -10.90
C ASP A 14 3.50 -5.77 -10.75
N CYS A 15 3.40 -4.45 -10.63
CA CYS A 15 2.10 -3.78 -10.71
C CYS A 15 1.56 -3.89 -12.15
N ILE A 16 0.39 -4.51 -12.31
CA ILE A 16 -0.22 -4.77 -13.63
C ILE A 16 -1.46 -3.91 -13.88
N ALA A 17 -2.07 -3.35 -12.82
CA ALA A 17 -3.20 -2.45 -12.96
C ALA A 17 -3.30 -1.51 -11.75
N VAL A 18 -3.76 -0.29 -12.01
CA VAL A 18 -4.15 0.69 -11.00
C VAL A 18 -5.43 1.38 -11.44
N ASN A 19 -6.23 1.86 -10.49
CA ASN A 19 -7.37 2.70 -10.84
C ASN A 19 -7.01 4.19 -10.89
N LYS A 20 -7.93 5.00 -11.43
CA LYS A 20 -7.74 6.46 -11.52
C LYS A 20 -7.45 7.11 -10.17
N LYS A 21 -8.12 6.67 -9.09
CA LYS A 21 -7.92 7.22 -7.75
C LYS A 21 -6.50 7.02 -7.23
N TYR A 22 -5.87 5.88 -7.53
CA TYR A 22 -4.47 5.60 -7.19
C TYR A 22 -3.52 6.59 -7.86
N MET A 23 -3.66 6.78 -9.17
CA MET A 23 -2.89 7.77 -9.93
C MET A 23 -3.11 9.19 -9.39
N ASP A 24 -4.36 9.55 -9.10
CA ASP A 24 -4.70 10.87 -8.56
C ASP A 24 -4.12 11.08 -7.13
N THR A 25 -4.08 10.02 -6.31
CA THR A 25 -3.55 10.04 -4.93
C THR A 25 -2.04 10.27 -4.92
N LEU A 26 -1.32 9.57 -5.79
CA LEU A 26 0.13 9.69 -5.91
C LEU A 26 0.54 10.83 -6.85
N GLN A 27 -0.38 11.38 -7.64
CA GLN A 27 -0.13 12.38 -8.68
C GLN A 27 0.94 11.90 -9.68
N VAL A 28 0.72 10.72 -10.24
CA VAL A 28 1.65 10.01 -11.14
C VAL A 28 0.93 9.50 -12.37
N SER A 29 1.68 9.17 -13.42
CA SER A 29 1.12 8.53 -14.61
C SER A 29 0.92 7.03 -14.41
N LEU A 30 0.14 6.40 -15.30
CA LEU A 30 0.01 4.94 -15.32
C LEU A 30 1.38 4.26 -15.56
N GLU A 31 2.18 4.82 -16.47
CA GLU A 31 3.52 4.30 -16.80
C GLU A 31 4.44 4.28 -15.58
N ASP A 32 4.37 5.31 -14.73
CA ASP A 32 5.13 5.35 -13.47
C ASP A 32 4.71 4.25 -12.48
N CYS A 33 3.48 3.77 -12.57
CA CYS A 33 2.93 2.77 -11.65
C CYS A 33 3.27 1.34 -12.06
N LEU A 34 3.21 1.04 -13.37
CA LEU A 34 3.33 -0.32 -13.89
C LEU A 34 4.71 -0.95 -13.64
N GLY A 35 4.73 -2.28 -13.58
CA GLY A 35 5.92 -3.06 -13.23
C GLY A 35 6.42 -2.72 -11.82
N TYR A 36 7.71 -2.44 -11.71
CA TYR A 36 8.35 -1.99 -10.47
C TYR A 36 8.51 -0.45 -10.38
N GLY A 37 7.84 0.32 -11.25
CA GLY A 37 7.94 1.78 -11.29
C GLY A 37 7.56 2.46 -9.96
N TRP A 38 6.53 1.93 -9.29
CA TRP A 38 6.02 2.41 -8.00
C TRP A 38 7.06 2.39 -6.87
N VAL A 39 8.11 1.55 -6.97
CA VAL A 39 9.19 1.50 -5.97
C VAL A 39 9.90 2.85 -5.84
N LYS A 40 10.01 3.61 -6.95
CA LYS A 40 10.62 4.94 -6.96
C LYS A 40 9.82 5.98 -6.15
N MET A 41 8.58 5.64 -5.78
CA MET A 41 7.71 6.49 -4.98
C MET A 41 7.88 6.21 -3.49
N VAL A 42 8.43 5.07 -3.07
CA VAL A 42 8.69 4.78 -1.67
C VAL A 42 9.91 5.60 -1.22
N ALA A 43 9.80 6.30 -0.09
CA ALA A 43 10.93 7.05 0.44
C ALA A 43 12.08 6.11 0.85
N PRO A 44 13.35 6.55 0.77
CA PRO A 44 14.48 5.77 1.26
C PRO A 44 14.33 5.40 2.75
N GLY A 45 14.82 4.21 3.12
CA GLY A 45 14.80 3.73 4.51
C GLY A 45 13.46 3.19 5.01
N GLN A 46 12.44 3.13 4.16
CA GLN A 46 11.18 2.45 4.49
C GLN A 46 11.32 0.93 4.29
N ASP A 47 10.72 0.15 5.18
CA ASP A 47 10.74 -1.33 5.12
C ASP A 47 9.69 -1.92 4.17
N TYR A 48 8.86 -1.08 3.54
CA TYR A 48 7.76 -1.54 2.70
C TYR A 48 8.23 -2.39 1.52
N ILE A 49 9.33 -2.01 0.87
CA ILE A 49 9.88 -2.76 -0.27
C ILE A 49 10.41 -4.13 0.18
N SER A 50 11.08 -4.22 1.33
CA SER A 50 11.59 -5.50 1.82
C SER A 50 10.45 -6.42 2.27
N LYS A 51 9.43 -5.88 2.94
CA LYS A 51 8.19 -6.61 3.26
C LYS A 51 7.52 -7.16 2.01
N TRP A 52 7.34 -6.32 0.98
CA TRP A 52 6.80 -6.73 -0.30
C TRP A 52 7.63 -7.84 -0.94
N ASN A 53 8.95 -7.66 -1.03
CA ASN A 53 9.85 -8.63 -1.63
C ASN A 53 9.87 -9.98 -0.90
N ASN A 54 9.72 -9.97 0.43
CA ASN A 54 9.58 -11.21 1.19
C ASN A 54 8.23 -11.87 0.92
N HIS A 55 7.16 -11.07 0.88
CA HIS A 55 5.80 -11.54 0.64
C HIS A 55 5.65 -12.25 -0.71
N ILE A 56 6.21 -11.67 -1.79
CA ILE A 56 6.22 -12.28 -3.12
C ILE A 56 7.13 -13.51 -3.18
N ARG A 57 8.29 -13.49 -2.50
CA ARG A 57 9.23 -14.62 -2.48
C ARG A 57 8.59 -15.86 -1.85
N GLU A 58 7.78 -15.65 -0.81
CA GLU A 58 7.04 -16.71 -0.13
C GLU A 58 5.78 -17.15 -0.88
N ALA A 59 5.43 -16.49 -2.00
CA ALA A 59 4.14 -16.62 -2.67
C ALA A 59 2.98 -16.56 -1.65
N SER A 60 3.12 -15.68 -0.66
CA SER A 60 2.33 -15.74 0.56
C SER A 60 0.86 -15.50 0.29
N LEU A 61 0.00 -16.35 0.87
CA LEU A 61 -1.45 -16.14 0.92
C LEU A 61 -1.87 -15.33 2.14
N ALA A 62 -0.92 -14.97 3.01
CA ALA A 62 -1.20 -14.09 4.11
C ALA A 62 -1.55 -12.70 3.59
N SER A 63 -2.21 -11.92 4.41
CA SER A 63 -2.42 -10.51 4.16
C SER A 63 -1.46 -9.70 4.99
N PHE A 64 -1.06 -8.53 4.53
CA PHE A 64 -0.30 -7.62 5.36
C PHE A 64 -0.71 -6.17 5.15
N GLU A 65 -0.44 -5.35 6.15
CA GLU A 65 -0.51 -3.90 6.04
C GLU A 65 0.85 -3.30 6.35
N SER A 66 1.17 -2.18 5.71
CA SER A 66 2.34 -1.39 6.06
C SER A 66 2.04 0.09 5.94
N VAL A 67 2.64 0.86 6.84
CA VAL A 67 2.66 2.32 6.79
C VAL A 67 4.03 2.76 6.34
N PHE A 68 4.10 3.62 5.33
CA PHE A 68 5.35 4.12 4.79
C PHE A 68 5.23 5.55 4.29
N ARG A 69 6.36 6.25 4.22
CA ARG A 69 6.46 7.54 3.54
C ARG A 69 6.73 7.33 2.06
N GLY A 70 6.05 8.09 1.21
CA GLY A 70 6.25 8.04 -0.23
C GLY A 70 6.06 9.40 -0.91
N ARG A 71 6.61 9.53 -2.10
CA ARG A 71 6.43 10.69 -2.98
C ARG A 71 5.02 10.68 -3.56
N ALA A 72 4.34 11.82 -3.44
CA ALA A 72 3.16 12.13 -4.22
C ALA A 72 3.29 13.53 -4.81
N GLY A 73 3.30 13.61 -6.14
CA GLY A 73 3.66 14.83 -6.87
C GLY A 73 5.03 15.36 -6.42
N LYS A 74 5.06 16.63 -5.96
CA LYS A 74 6.28 17.29 -5.47
C LYS A 74 6.57 17.09 -3.98
N GLY A 75 5.68 16.40 -3.25
CA GLY A 75 5.77 16.25 -1.79
C GLY A 75 6.00 14.82 -1.32
N ILE A 76 6.36 14.67 -0.04
CA ILE A 76 6.37 13.39 0.65
C ILE A 76 5.15 13.31 1.56
N LYS A 77 4.41 12.21 1.48
CA LYS A 77 3.22 11.91 2.28
C LYS A 77 3.37 10.57 2.99
N THR A 78 2.48 10.31 3.95
CA THR A 78 2.40 9.01 4.63
C THR A 78 1.24 8.22 4.04
N PHE A 79 1.50 6.94 3.74
CA PHE A 79 0.53 6.03 3.18
C PHE A 79 0.39 4.79 4.04
N ARG A 80 -0.83 4.22 4.07
CA ARG A 80 -1.07 2.83 4.47
C ARG A 80 -1.40 2.03 3.21
N SER A 81 -0.68 0.94 3.00
CA SER A 81 -1.05 -0.07 2.00
C SER A 81 -1.55 -1.31 2.70
N SER A 82 -2.71 -1.81 2.27
CA SER A 82 -3.25 -3.11 2.67
C SER A 82 -3.18 -4.05 1.47
N VAL A 83 -2.63 -5.25 1.67
CA VAL A 83 -2.35 -6.24 0.62
C VAL A 83 -3.08 -7.53 0.94
N ARG A 84 -3.72 -8.12 -0.07
CA ARG A 84 -4.41 -9.41 0.00
C ARG A 84 -4.04 -10.27 -1.22
N PRO A 85 -4.01 -11.61 -1.09
CA PRO A 85 -3.94 -12.47 -2.26
C PRO A 85 -5.17 -12.27 -3.14
N TRP A 86 -4.96 -12.25 -4.44
CA TRP A 86 -6.01 -12.28 -5.45
C TRP A 86 -6.15 -13.73 -5.92
N LEU A 87 -7.29 -14.33 -5.58
CA LEU A 87 -7.60 -15.71 -5.91
C LEU A 87 -8.66 -15.77 -7.00
N ASP A 88 -8.61 -16.80 -7.84
CA ASP A 88 -9.73 -17.17 -8.72
C ASP A 88 -10.80 -17.99 -7.97
N HIS A 89 -11.77 -18.49 -8.72
CA HIS A 89 -12.88 -19.29 -8.19
C HIS A 89 -12.44 -20.67 -7.67
N ASP A 90 -11.27 -21.16 -8.09
CA ASP A 90 -10.67 -22.43 -7.68
C ASP A 90 -9.63 -22.24 -6.56
N PHE A 91 -9.55 -21.03 -5.99
CA PHE A 91 -8.55 -20.63 -5.00
C PHE A 91 -7.10 -20.64 -5.53
N SER A 92 -6.91 -20.60 -6.84
CA SER A 92 -5.59 -20.42 -7.44
C SER A 92 -5.09 -18.99 -7.21
N HIS A 93 -3.83 -18.86 -6.82
CA HIS A 93 -3.21 -17.57 -6.56
C HIS A 93 -2.86 -16.86 -7.87
N LEU A 94 -3.56 -15.79 -8.22
CA LEU A 94 -3.35 -15.00 -9.43
C LEU A 94 -2.35 -13.85 -9.23
N GLY A 95 -2.06 -13.50 -7.99
CA GLY A 95 -1.22 -12.37 -7.61
C GLY A 95 -1.81 -11.66 -6.40
N TYR A 96 -1.67 -10.34 -6.34
CA TYR A 96 -2.06 -9.55 -5.19
C TYR A 96 -2.97 -8.39 -5.60
N ILE A 97 -3.91 -8.05 -4.73
CA ILE A 97 -4.68 -6.81 -4.81
C ILE A 97 -4.45 -6.00 -3.55
N GLY A 98 -4.40 -4.69 -3.70
CA GLY A 98 -4.23 -3.81 -2.57
C GLY A 98 -4.95 -2.50 -2.69
N VAL A 99 -5.06 -1.85 -1.54
CA VAL A 99 -5.58 -0.50 -1.39
C VAL A 99 -4.51 0.36 -0.74
N LEU A 100 -4.34 1.57 -1.28
CA LEU A 100 -3.47 2.60 -0.76
C LEU A 100 -4.32 3.73 -0.16
N HIS A 101 -4.00 4.14 1.05
CA HIS A 101 -4.66 5.26 1.71
C HIS A 101 -3.63 6.29 2.13
N GLU A 102 -3.82 7.55 1.73
CA GLU A 102 -3.07 8.67 2.31
C GLU A 102 -3.53 8.88 3.75
N ILE A 103 -2.58 8.88 4.68
CA ILE A 103 -2.83 9.25 6.07
C ILE A 103 -2.54 10.74 6.20
N LYS A 104 -3.56 11.53 6.58
CA LYS A 104 -3.43 12.97 6.83
C LYS A 104 -3.37 13.23 8.33
N GLY A 105 -2.28 13.85 8.81
CA GLY A 105 -2.09 14.17 10.23
C GLY A 105 -1.91 12.93 11.11
N GLU A 106 -1.55 13.12 12.38
CA GLU A 106 -1.48 12.00 13.33
C GLU A 106 -2.88 11.43 13.58
N PRO A 107 -3.09 10.09 13.54
CA PRO A 107 -4.11 9.52 14.39
C PRO A 107 -3.64 9.70 15.83
N ASP A 108 -3.92 10.87 16.41
CA ASP A 108 -3.64 11.19 17.82
C ASP A 108 -4.62 10.45 18.77
N PHE A 109 -4.94 9.20 18.43
CA PHE A 109 -5.81 8.33 19.21
C PHE A 109 -5.06 7.74 20.42
N VAL A 110 -3.73 7.62 20.32
CA VAL A 110 -2.88 7.06 21.38
C VAL A 110 -2.61 8.07 22.50
N THR A 111 -2.62 9.38 22.20
CA THR A 111 -2.40 10.42 23.23
C THR A 111 -3.63 10.64 24.12
N HIS A 112 -4.85 10.41 23.61
CA HIS A 112 -6.07 10.56 24.42
C HIS A 112 -6.33 9.38 25.37
N LEU A 113 -5.94 8.15 25.03
CA LEU A 113 -6.20 6.99 25.90
C LEU A 113 -5.30 6.92 27.14
N ARG A 114 -4.09 7.50 27.11
CA ARG A 114 -3.20 7.54 28.29
C ARG A 114 -3.67 8.51 29.39
N ARG A 115 -4.59 9.43 29.09
CA ARG A 115 -5.17 10.34 30.09
C ARG A 115 -6.42 9.79 30.78
N ALA A 116 -7.06 8.78 30.20
CA ALA A 116 -8.29 8.19 30.74
C ALA A 116 -8.06 7.05 31.75
N THR A 117 -6.84 6.51 31.85
CA THR A 117 -6.54 5.37 32.74
C THR A 117 -5.68 5.71 33.97
N ASN A 118 -5.31 6.99 34.16
CA ASN A 118 -4.57 7.46 35.35
C ASN A 118 -5.38 8.43 36.23
N GLY A 119 -6.72 8.38 36.13
CA GLY A 119 -7.64 9.10 36.99
C GLY A 119 -8.70 8.15 37.54
N GLY A 120 -8.30 7.33 38.51
CA GLY A 120 -9.14 6.40 39.25
C GLY A 120 -8.38 5.89 40.46
#